data_AF-A0A7Y5VK55-F1
#
_entry.id   AF-A0A7Y5VK55-F1
#
_cell.length_a   1.000
_cell.length_b   1.000
_cell.length_c   1.000
_cell.angle_alpha   90.00
_cell.angle_beta   90.00
_cell.angle_gamma   90.00
#
_symmetry.space_group_name_H-M   'P 1'
#
loop_
_entity.id
_entity.type
_entity.pdbx_description
1 polymer ?
#
loop_
_entity_poly.entity_id
_entity_poly.type
_entity_poly.pdbx_seq_one_letter_code
_entity_poly.pdbx_strand_id
1 'polypeptide(L)' 'MNDPKQEQVIPEDLALEIRKLAHDLSNALEIIVQTSYLLSTAELKPPASDWLGMMDSGVQKALDLNLQLRNYIKTHSPK' A
#
# COMPACT_ATOMS: atom_id res chain seq x y z
N MET A 1 -31.16 8.34 -26.14
CA MET A 1 -30.53 8.93 -24.95
C MET A 1 -29.69 7.84 -24.30
N ASN A 2 -28.37 7.93 -24.39
CA ASN A 2 -27.47 7.05 -23.62
C ASN A 2 -27.18 7.76 -22.30
N ASP A 3 -27.59 7.14 -21.19
CA ASP A 3 -27.43 7.69 -19.85
C ASP A 3 -25.95 7.85 -19.45
N PRO A 4 -25.59 8.90 -18.69
CA PRO A 4 -24.22 9.25 -18.42
C PRO A 4 -23.66 8.42 -17.25
N LYS A 5 -22.56 7.71 -17.51
CA LYS A 5 -21.66 7.10 -16.51
C LYS A 5 -22.36 6.21 -15.47
N GLN A 6 -22.65 4.96 -15.85
CA GLN A 6 -22.63 3.89 -14.84
C GLN A 6 -21.20 3.85 -14.27
N GLU A 7 -21.01 4.37 -13.06
CA GLU A 7 -19.81 4.07 -12.28
C GLU A 7 -19.70 2.54 -12.25
N GLN A 8 -18.65 1.99 -12.86
CA GLN A 8 -18.42 0.56 -12.88
C GLN A 8 -18.10 0.14 -11.44
N VAL A 9 -19.14 -0.28 -10.72
CA VAL A 9 -19.02 -0.84 -9.38
C VAL A 9 -18.23 -2.14 -9.49
N ILE A 10 -17.18 -2.27 -8.69
CA ILE A 10 -16.39 -3.49 -8.54
C ILE A 10 -17.32 -4.56 -7.95
N PRO A 11 -17.53 -5.71 -8.62
CA PRO A 11 -18.29 -6.84 -8.09
C PRO A 11 -17.79 -7.25 -6.69
N GLU A 12 -18.69 -7.68 -5.80
CA GLU A 12 -18.35 -7.92 -4.39
C GLU A 12 -17.33 -9.05 -4.18
N ASP A 13 -17.38 -10.09 -5.00
CA ASP A 13 -16.41 -11.19 -4.99
C ASP A 13 -15.00 -10.70 -5.36
N LEU A 14 -14.88 -9.87 -6.39
CA LEU A 14 -13.62 -9.22 -6.76
C LEU A 14 -13.16 -8.22 -5.69
N ALA A 15 -14.08 -7.44 -5.13
CA ALA A 15 -13.78 -6.50 -4.06
C ALA A 15 -13.19 -7.20 -2.84
N LEU A 16 -13.75 -8.35 -2.45
CA LEU A 16 -13.28 -9.15 -1.33
C LEU A 16 -11.86 -9.68 -1.56
N GLU A 17 -11.56 -10.18 -2.75
CA GLU A 17 -10.22 -10.67 -3.08
C GLU A 17 -9.19 -9.52 -3.09
N ILE A 18 -9.53 -8.36 -3.68
CA ILE A 18 -8.61 -7.22 -3.69
C ILE A 18 -8.42 -6.66 -2.26
N ARG A 19 -9.45 -6.61 -1.42
CA ARG A 19 -9.32 -6.22 0.01
C ARG A 19 -8.35 -7.14 0.75
N LYS A 20 -8.42 -8.46 0.50
CA LYS A 20 -7.50 -9.45 1.05
C LYS A 20 -6.06 -9.21 0.59
N LEU A 21 -5.84 -9.04 -0.71
CA LEU A 21 -4.51 -8.74 -1.26
C LEU A 21 -3.94 -7.42 -0.71
N ALA A 22 -4.76 -6.38 -0.58
CA ALA A 22 -4.33 -5.10 0.01
C ALA A 22 -4.00 -5.22 1.51
N HIS A 23 -4.66 -6.15 2.22
CA HIS A 23 -4.32 -6.54 3.58
C HIS A 23 -2.98 -7.25 3.65
N ASP A 24 -2.77 -8.27 2.84
CA ASP A 24 -1.50 -8.99 2.79
C ASP A 24 -0.33 -8.07 2.40
N LEU A 25 -0.57 -7.14 1.47
CA LEU A 25 0.40 -6.09 1.13
C LEU A 25 0.71 -5.17 2.31
N SER A 26 -0.28 -4.83 3.15
CA SER A 26 -0.02 -4.02 4.36
C SER A 26 0.88 -4.76 5.34
N ASN A 27 0.63 -6.06 5.54
CA ASN A 27 1.43 -6.89 6.43
C ASN A 27 2.89 -6.98 5.93
N ALA A 28 3.09 -7.14 4.62
CA ALA A 28 4.42 -7.12 4.02
C ALA A 28 5.12 -5.76 4.19
N LEU A 29 4.41 -4.65 3.95
CA LEU A 29 4.95 -3.30 4.13
C LEU A 29 5.30 -3.01 5.59
N GLU A 30 4.48 -3.47 6.54
CA GLU A 30 4.73 -3.32 7.97
C GLU A 30 6.05 -3.98 8.38
N ILE A 31 6.32 -5.21 7.91
CA ILE A 31 7.59 -5.90 8.15
C ILE A 31 8.78 -5.06 7.65
N ILE A 32 8.65 -4.46 6.45
CA ILE A 32 9.72 -3.64 5.89
C ILE A 32 9.92 -2.36 6.70
N VAL A 33 8.84 -1.68 7.13
CA VAL A 33 8.93 -0.49 8.00
C VAL A 33 9.61 -0.83 9.32
N GLN A 34 9.19 -1.91 9.98
CA GLN A 34 9.79 -2.34 11.25
C GLN A 34 11.27 -2.69 11.07
N THR A 35 11.62 -3.39 9.99
CA THR A 35 13.01 -3.71 9.66
C THR A 35 13.83 -2.46 9.42
N SER A 36 13.29 -1.49 8.68
CA SER A 36 13.94 -0.22 8.40
C SER A 36 14.18 0.58 9.67
N TYR A 37 13.18 0.63 10.56
CA TYR A 37 13.31 1.24 11.87
C TYR A 37 14.43 0.58 12.69
N LEU A 38 14.48 -0.75 12.76
CA LEU A 38 15.55 -1.46 13.47
C LEU A 38 16.93 -1.15 12.88
N LEU A 39 17.06 -1.15 11.55
CA LEU A 39 18.31 -0.78 10.87
C LEU A 39 18.72 0.67 11.13
N SER A 40 17.76 1.60 11.29
CA SER A 40 18.06 2.99 11.65
C SER A 40 18.69 3.15 13.04
N THR A 41 18.49 2.17 13.92
CA THR A 41 19.10 2.14 15.26
C THR A 41 20.51 1.52 15.26
N ALA A 42 20.93 0.89 14.16
CA ALA A 42 22.26 0.36 13.98
C ALA A 42 23.22 1.44 13.43
N GLU A 43 24.51 1.34 13.78
CA GLU A 43 25.51 2.24 13.21
C GLU A 43 25.82 1.82 11.75
N LEU A 44 25.18 2.50 10.81
CA LEU A 44 25.40 2.30 9.38
C LEU A 44 26.34 3.38 8.83
N LYS A 45 27.43 2.96 8.20
CA LYS A 45 28.33 3.86 7.48
C LYS A 45 27.84 4.09 6.05
N PRO A 46 28.13 5.24 5.42
CA PRO A 46 27.91 5.41 4.00
C PRO A 46 28.61 4.32 3.18
N PRO A 47 28.01 3.81 2.10
CA PRO A 47 26.73 4.24 1.50
C PRO A 47 25.49 3.55 2.09
N ALA A 48 25.63 2.66 3.07
CA ALA A 48 24.50 1.87 3.59
C ALA A 48 23.41 2.74 4.23
N SER A 49 23.80 3.83 4.89
CA SER A 49 22.86 4.85 5.42
C SER A 49 22.00 5.48 4.32
N ASP A 50 22.57 5.71 3.14
CA ASP A 50 21.87 6.37 2.04
C ASP A 50 20.87 5.41 1.39
N TRP A 51 21.24 4.13 1.28
CA TRP A 51 20.33 3.08 0.83
C TRP A 51 19.17 2.85 1.80
N LEU A 52 19.42 2.94 3.11
CA LEU A 52 18.37 2.89 4.11
C LEU A 52 17.36 4.03 3.90
N GLY A 53 17.84 5.27 3.73
CA GLY A 53 16.96 6.41 3.45
C GLY A 53 16.17 6.27 2.13
N MET A 54 16.78 5.68 1.10
CA MET A 54 16.10 5.39 -0.17
C MET A 54 15.02 4.31 0.00
N MET A 55 15.29 3.26 0.79
CA MET A 55 14.32 2.22 1.15
C MET A 55 13.15 2.79 1.94
N ASP A 56 13.43 3.57 2.99
CA ASP A 56 12.41 4.26 3.79
C ASP A 56 11.47 5.08 2.91
N SER A 57 12.03 5.89 2.03
CA SER A 57 11.26 6.72 1.10
C SER A 57 10.37 5.89 0.17
N GLY A 58 10.89 4.77 -0.35
CA GLY A 58 10.14 3.86 -1.21
C GLY A 58 8.98 3.18 -0.48
N VAL A 59 9.22 2.74 0.76
CA VAL A 59 8.22 2.05 1.59
C VAL A 59 7.10 3.00 2.01
N GLN A 60 7.42 4.24 2.38
CA GLN A 60 6.40 5.26 2.68
C GLN A 60 5.51 5.55 1.47
N LYS A 61 6.10 5.64 0.27
CA LYS A 61 5.32 5.79 -0.97
C LYS A 61 4.43 4.58 -1.23
N ALA A 62 4.92 3.37 -0.98
CA ALA A 62 4.12 2.15 -1.16
C ALA A 62 2.96 2.05 -0.15
N LEU A 63 3.16 2.48 1.10
CA LEU A 63 2.11 2.58 2.10
C LEU A 63 1.01 3.54 1.68
N ASP A 64 1.37 4.73 1.20
CA ASP A 64 0.43 5.73 0.70
C ASP A 64 -0.38 5.19 -0.49
N LEU A 65 0.29 4.57 -1.47
CA LEU A 65 -0.37 3.92 -2.60
C LEU A 65 -1.33 2.80 -2.16
N ASN A 66 -0.95 2.00 -1.16
CA ASN A 66 -1.82 0.94 -0.65
C ASN A 66 -3.05 1.51 0.09
N LEU A 67 -2.89 2.62 0.81
CA LEU A 67 -4.01 3.33 1.42
C LEU A 67 -4.96 3.88 0.34
N GLN A 68 -4.41 4.50 -0.70
CA GLN A 68 -5.20 4.97 -1.85
C GLN A 68 -5.95 3.81 -2.54
N LEU A 69 -5.30 2.66 -2.72
CA LEU A 69 -5.92 1.45 -3.28
C LEU A 69 -7.09 0.98 -2.41
N ARG A 70 -6.89 0.86 -1.09
CA ARG A 70 -7.94 0.47 -0.14
C ARG A 70 -9.13 1.43 -0.17
N ASN A 71 -8.86 2.73 -0.22
CA ASN A 71 -9.89 3.75 -0.33
C ASN A 71 -10.65 3.64 -1.65
N TYR A 72 -9.94 3.45 -2.77
CA TYR A 72 -10.54 3.26 -4.08
C TYR A 72 -11.50 2.07 -4.10
N ILE A 73 -11.09 0.91 -3.56
CA ILE A 73 -11.96 -0.27 -3.48
C ILE A 73 -13.17 0.04 -2.59
N LYS A 74 -12.96 0.66 -1.43
CA LYS A 74 -14.04 1.02 -0.51
C LYS A 74 -15.09 1.95 -1.13
N THR A 75 -14.67 2.90 -1.98
CA THR A 75 -15.59 3.84 -2.63
C THR A 75 -16.28 3.26 -3.87
N HIS A 76 -15.69 2.24 -4.51
CA HIS A 76 -16.18 1.66 -5.76
C HIS A 76 -16.73 0.23 -5.61
N SER A 77 -16.92 -0.25 -4.39
CA SER A 77 -17.55 -1.56 -4.12
C SER A 77 -18.87 -1.39 -3.37
N PRO A 78 -19.79 -2.36 -3.49
CA PRO A 78 -21.00 -2.40 -2.67
C PRO A 78 -20.68 -2.35 -1.17
N LYS A 79 -21.60 -1.82 -0.37
CA LYS A 79 -21.50 -1.78 1.10
C LYS A 79 -21.72 -3.15 1.72
#